data_AF-A0A5C7S0Q5-F1
#
_entry.id   AF-A0A5C7S0Q5-F1
#
_cell.length_a   1.000
_cell.length_b   1.000
_cell.length_c   1.000
_cell.angle_alpha   90.00
_cell.angle_beta   90.00
_cell.angle_gamma   90.00
#
_symmetry.space_group_name_H-M   'P 1'
#
loop_
_entity.id
_entity.type
_entity.pdbx_description
1 polymer ?
#
loop_
_entity_poly.entity_id
_entity_poly.type
_entity_poly.pdbx_seq_one_letter_code
_entity_poly.pdbx_strand_id
1 'polypeptide(L)'
;METMKFIMDARRVFVRVLFAAGLAGWAMASHAATIVADFNGDGRSDTATITAASGSISIAHGGGGTTSYGVPANWLTISAVEVNGVAGAEFVVTYAGTVVWVVDDRARATRLYLVDALGSGRVVSFSEMNGVAGNEVALIYNNGNVWVINDRARRTSLYHVPAIGSGGGPRYVRIAEFNGTAGNEIMFSYVDGTSYVVDERLRTTRAYFYITSGGAPTYANVDGVAGLEAIFNYTFGQVWIVDRTRSVLYR
;
A
#
# COMPACT_ATOMS: atom_id res chain seq x y z
N MET A 1 22.14 6.43 4.38
CA MET A 1 21.05 5.46 4.55
C MET A 1 20.25 5.48 3.26
N GLU A 2 20.24 4.39 2.50
CA GLU A 2 19.43 4.33 1.27
C GLU A 2 17.94 4.41 1.61
N THR A 3 17.15 5.08 0.78
CA THR A 3 15.75 5.42 1.09
C THR A 3 14.81 4.88 0.03
N MET A 4 13.67 4.35 0.46
CA MET A 4 12.51 4.13 -0.41
C MET A 4 11.86 5.47 -0.73
N LYS A 5 11.65 5.75 -2.02
CA LYS A 5 11.05 6.99 -2.51
C LYS A 5 9.77 6.69 -3.25
N PHE A 6 8.64 7.16 -2.73
CA PHE A 6 7.36 7.06 -3.44
C PHE A 6 7.23 8.19 -4.44
N ILE A 7 6.90 7.85 -5.69
CA ILE A 7 6.63 8.84 -6.73
C ILE A 7 5.11 9.07 -6.71
N MET A 8 4.69 10.17 -6.11
CA MET A 8 3.29 10.41 -5.77
C MET A 8 2.49 10.96 -6.95
N ASP A 9 1.20 10.65 -6.94
CA ASP A 9 0.16 11.49 -7.53
C ASP A 9 -0.56 12.17 -6.36
N ALA A 10 -0.99 13.42 -6.52
CA ALA A 10 -1.51 14.27 -5.43
C ALA A 10 -2.81 13.77 -4.79
N ARG A 11 -3.37 12.64 -5.27
CA ARG A 11 -4.71 12.14 -4.93
C ARG A 11 -4.76 10.85 -4.10
N ARG A 12 -3.62 10.29 -3.67
CA ARG A 12 -3.58 9.00 -2.97
C ARG A 12 -3.20 9.16 -1.49
N VAL A 13 -3.93 8.48 -0.61
CA VAL A 13 -3.67 8.45 0.83
C VAL A 13 -2.61 7.37 1.11
N PHE A 14 -1.45 7.78 1.60
CA PHE A 14 -0.42 6.87 2.11
C PHE A 14 -0.20 7.16 3.58
N VAL A 15 -0.14 6.10 4.39
CA VAL A 15 0.39 6.22 5.75
C VAL A 15 1.81 5.68 5.74
N ARG A 16 2.77 6.60 5.76
CA ARG A 16 4.20 6.26 5.87
C ARG A 16 4.54 6.07 7.34
N VAL A 17 4.86 4.84 7.74
CA VAL A 17 5.45 4.55 9.06
C VAL A 17 6.96 4.39 8.86
N LEU A 18 7.74 5.42 9.16
CA LEU A 18 9.20 5.38 9.12
C LEU A 18 9.76 5.31 10.53
N PHE A 19 10.66 4.37 10.80
CA PHE A 19 11.64 4.50 11.87
C PHE A 19 13.03 4.59 11.26
N ALA A 20 13.77 5.65 11.61
CA ALA A 20 15.22 5.62 11.55
C ALA A 20 15.70 4.72 12.69
N ALA A 21 16.58 3.76 12.39
CA ALA A 21 17.13 2.86 13.39
C ALA A 21 17.87 3.66 14.47
N GLY A 22 17.56 3.38 15.73
CA GLY A 22 18.26 3.91 16.88
C GLY A 22 17.52 5.04 17.58
N LEU A 23 16.61 4.67 18.48
CA LEU A 23 16.52 5.22 19.84
C LEU A 23 15.59 4.30 20.61
N ALA A 24 16.16 3.64 21.63
CA ALA A 24 15.38 2.97 22.66
C ALA A 24 14.50 4.01 23.38
N GLY A 25 13.22 3.69 23.48
CA GLY A 25 12.26 4.26 24.43
C GLY A 25 11.82 5.70 24.19
N TRP A 26 10.74 5.91 23.43
CA TRP A 26 9.77 6.98 23.67
C TRP A 26 8.36 6.57 23.18
N ALA A 27 7.38 7.02 23.95
CA ALA A 27 5.99 6.58 24.04
C ALA A 27 5.17 6.65 22.74
N MET A 28 4.43 5.59 22.44
CA MET A 28 3.15 5.74 21.74
C MET A 28 2.17 6.30 22.77
N ALA A 29 2.12 7.64 22.90
CA ALA A 29 1.10 8.31 23.69
C ALA A 29 -0.27 7.73 23.33
N SER A 30 -1.14 7.56 24.32
CA SER A 30 -2.53 7.14 24.15
C SER A 30 -3.20 7.93 23.01
N HIS A 31 -3.22 7.38 21.81
CA HIS A 31 -3.85 8.03 20.67
C HIS A 31 -5.35 7.80 20.81
N ALA A 32 -6.01 8.72 21.50
CA ALA A 32 -7.43 8.96 21.33
C ALA A 32 -7.58 9.72 20.00
N ALA A 33 -8.11 9.05 18.97
CA ALA A 33 -8.34 9.66 17.66
C ALA A 33 -9.82 9.55 17.32
N THR A 34 -10.32 10.54 16.57
CA THR A 34 -11.67 10.52 16.04
C THR A 34 -11.60 10.46 14.52
N ILE A 35 -12.31 9.49 13.93
CA ILE A 35 -12.40 9.33 12.47
C ILE A 35 -13.88 9.38 12.09
N VAL A 36 -14.19 10.14 11.04
CA VAL A 36 -15.55 10.29 10.50
C VAL A 36 -15.59 9.66 9.12
N ALA A 37 -16.46 8.68 8.93
CA ALA A 37 -16.76 8.03 7.66
C ALA A 37 -18.14 7.34 7.79
N ASP A 38 -18.71 6.90 6.69
CA ASP A 38 -19.82 5.94 6.73
C ASP A 38 -19.21 4.54 6.98
N PHE A 39 -19.35 3.98 8.18
CA PHE A 39 -18.78 2.68 8.53
C PHE A 39 -19.80 1.53 8.37
N ASN A 40 -21.09 1.83 8.53
CA ASN A 40 -22.16 0.83 8.43
C ASN A 40 -22.77 0.72 7.01
N GLY A 41 -22.41 1.63 6.10
CA GLY A 41 -22.83 1.66 4.71
C GLY A 41 -24.24 2.21 4.48
N ASP A 42 -24.77 3.02 5.42
CA ASP A 42 -26.12 3.59 5.35
C ASP A 42 -26.20 4.95 4.62
N GLY A 43 -25.05 5.45 4.15
CA GLY A 43 -24.90 6.72 3.46
C GLY A 43 -24.84 7.93 4.38
N ARG A 44 -24.77 7.75 5.71
CA ARG A 44 -24.61 8.82 6.70
C ARG A 44 -23.22 8.77 7.31
N SER A 45 -22.72 9.94 7.74
CA SER A 45 -21.46 10.00 8.46
C SER A 45 -21.61 9.45 9.87
N ASP A 46 -20.79 8.47 10.20
CA ASP A 46 -20.61 7.93 11.55
C ASP A 46 -19.35 8.54 12.18
N THR A 47 -19.26 8.50 13.51
CA THR A 47 -18.10 8.99 14.25
C THR A 47 -17.48 7.87 15.08
N ALA A 48 -16.24 7.53 14.79
CA ALA A 48 -15.49 6.53 15.54
C ALA A 48 -14.51 7.20 16.52
N THR A 49 -14.59 6.82 17.79
CA THR A 49 -13.58 7.13 18.80
C THR A 49 -12.68 5.91 19.00
N ILE A 50 -11.39 6.13 18.83
CA ILE A 50 -10.37 5.09 18.83
C ILE A 50 -9.44 5.32 20.01
N THR A 51 -9.04 4.27 20.72
CA THR A 51 -8.02 4.35 21.78
C THR A 51 -6.99 3.25 21.60
N ALA A 52 -5.84 3.59 20.99
CA ALA A 52 -4.80 2.62 20.66
C ALA A 52 -4.21 1.88 21.89
N ALA A 53 -4.10 2.57 23.04
CA ALA A 53 -3.54 2.02 24.27
C ALA A 53 -4.42 0.93 24.91
N SER A 54 -5.74 1.01 24.74
CA SER A 54 -6.69 -0.01 25.21
C SER A 54 -7.17 -0.94 24.09
N GLY A 55 -6.82 -0.65 22.83
CA GLY A 55 -7.25 -1.45 21.69
C GLY A 55 -8.73 -1.29 21.34
N SER A 56 -9.37 -0.20 21.76
CA SER A 56 -10.82 0.01 21.61
C SER A 56 -11.17 0.88 20.41
N ILE A 57 -12.20 0.49 19.67
CA ILE A 57 -12.85 1.27 18.60
C ILE A 57 -14.34 1.34 18.93
N SER A 58 -14.88 2.54 19.14
CA SER A 58 -16.30 2.78 19.41
C SER A 58 -16.88 3.65 18.31
N ILE A 59 -17.90 3.18 17.61
CA ILE A 59 -18.51 3.84 16.44
C ILE A 59 -19.93 4.28 16.81
N ALA A 60 -20.17 5.58 16.83
CA ALA A 60 -21.50 6.16 16.96
C ALA A 60 -22.08 6.40 15.56
N HIS A 61 -23.20 5.76 15.26
CA HIS A 61 -23.81 5.84 13.93
C HIS A 61 -24.59 7.14 13.73
N GLY A 62 -24.52 7.73 12.54
CA GLY A 62 -25.28 8.93 12.20
C GLY A 62 -26.80 8.73 12.26
N GLY A 63 -27.28 7.49 12.11
CA GLY A 63 -28.68 7.08 12.30
C GLY A 63 -29.08 6.75 13.75
N GLY A 64 -28.15 6.86 14.70
CA GLY A 64 -28.32 6.41 16.07
C GLY A 64 -27.88 4.97 16.28
N GLY A 65 -27.55 4.64 17.53
CA GLY A 65 -26.90 3.38 17.88
C GLY A 65 -25.39 3.52 18.03
N THR A 66 -24.76 2.49 18.58
CA THR A 66 -23.32 2.45 18.78
C THR A 66 -22.84 1.01 18.72
N THR A 67 -21.66 0.81 18.16
CA THR A 67 -20.93 -0.44 18.22
C THR A 67 -19.53 -0.26 18.76
N SER A 68 -19.00 -1.33 19.34
CA SER A 68 -17.68 -1.34 19.92
C SER A 68 -16.93 -2.60 19.51
N TYR A 69 -15.66 -2.42 19.14
CA TYR A 69 -14.75 -3.49 18.75
C TYR A 69 -13.49 -3.41 19.59
N GLY A 70 -12.99 -4.58 19.98
CA GLY A 70 -11.67 -4.73 20.59
C GLY A 70 -10.72 -5.39 19.59
N VAL A 71 -9.56 -4.77 19.39
CA VAL A 71 -8.38 -5.39 18.76
C VAL A 71 -7.19 -5.26 19.74
N PRO A 72 -6.13 -6.07 19.63
CA PRO A 72 -4.99 -5.98 20.56
C PRO A 72 -4.43 -4.56 20.66
N ALA A 73 -4.03 -4.08 21.83
CA ALA A 73 -3.53 -2.71 22.03
C ALA A 73 -2.18 -2.42 21.31
N ASN A 74 -1.75 -1.14 21.35
CA ASN A 74 -0.45 -0.64 20.89
C ASN A 74 -0.23 -0.72 19.37
N TRP A 75 -1.15 -0.12 18.61
CA TRP A 75 -1.11 -0.09 17.14
C TRP A 75 -0.01 0.86 16.64
N LEU A 76 0.50 0.59 15.44
CA LEU A 76 1.33 1.55 14.70
C LEU A 76 0.49 2.58 13.94
N THR A 77 -0.56 2.11 13.28
CA THR A 77 -1.51 2.97 12.55
C THR A 77 -2.86 2.30 12.44
N ILE A 78 -3.89 3.13 12.29
CA ILE A 78 -5.24 2.78 11.89
C ILE A 78 -5.63 3.65 10.70
N SER A 79 -6.30 3.08 9.70
CA SER A 79 -6.84 3.80 8.54
C SER A 79 -8.28 3.38 8.30
N ALA A 80 -9.17 4.32 8.04
CA ALA A 80 -10.53 4.05 7.57
C ALA A 80 -10.54 4.04 6.03
N VAL A 81 -10.84 2.88 5.44
CA VAL A 81 -10.76 2.67 4.00
C VAL A 81 -11.64 1.49 3.60
N GLU A 82 -12.29 1.60 2.45
CA GLU A 82 -13.08 0.53 1.83
C GLU A 82 -12.12 -0.51 1.21
N VAL A 83 -12.10 -1.73 1.74
CA VAL A 83 -11.18 -2.82 1.35
C VAL A 83 -11.86 -4.12 0.92
N ASN A 84 -13.19 -4.19 0.95
CA ASN A 84 -13.94 -5.43 0.68
C ASN A 84 -14.90 -5.35 -0.53
N GLY A 85 -15.01 -4.19 -1.17
CA GLY A 85 -15.89 -3.84 -2.28
C GLY A 85 -17.33 -3.52 -1.89
N VAL A 86 -17.62 -3.30 -0.62
CA VAL A 86 -18.97 -3.08 -0.09
C VAL A 86 -19.03 -1.69 0.54
N ALA A 87 -20.14 -0.96 0.35
CA ALA A 87 -20.30 0.36 0.97
C ALA A 87 -20.24 0.26 2.50
N GLY A 88 -19.50 1.20 3.10
CA GLY A 88 -19.05 1.15 4.49
C GLY A 88 -17.53 1.05 4.52
N ALA A 89 -16.83 1.99 5.16
CA ALA A 89 -15.38 1.91 5.31
C ALA A 89 -15.01 0.89 6.40
N GLU A 90 -13.92 0.15 6.21
CA GLU A 90 -13.34 -0.69 7.24
C GLU A 90 -12.20 0.04 7.97
N PHE A 91 -11.88 -0.39 9.18
CA PHE A 91 -10.63 -0.03 9.82
C PHE A 91 -9.54 -1.05 9.52
N VAL A 92 -8.44 -0.61 8.93
CA VAL A 92 -7.21 -1.38 8.79
C VAL A 92 -6.23 -0.96 9.88
N VAL A 93 -5.94 -1.87 10.81
CA VAL A 93 -5.08 -1.65 11.97
C VAL A 93 -3.79 -2.43 11.81
N THR A 94 -2.65 -1.74 11.88
CA THR A 94 -1.34 -2.38 11.70
C THR A 94 -0.47 -2.28 12.94
N TYR A 95 0.42 -3.25 13.09
CA TYR A 95 1.28 -3.44 14.27
C TYR A 95 2.74 -3.57 13.86
N ALA A 96 3.64 -3.45 14.83
CA ALA A 96 5.05 -3.78 14.63
C ALA A 96 5.28 -5.29 14.47
N GLY A 97 4.37 -6.11 15.01
CA GLY A 97 4.37 -7.55 14.85
C GLY A 97 3.83 -8.03 13.49
N THR A 98 3.47 -9.31 13.44
CA THR A 98 3.18 -10.08 12.23
C THR A 98 1.70 -10.09 11.82
N VAL A 99 0.93 -9.08 12.25
CA VAL A 99 -0.52 -9.07 12.05
C VAL A 99 -1.03 -7.72 11.55
N VAL A 100 -2.06 -7.81 10.73
CA VAL A 100 -2.98 -6.72 10.40
C VAL A 100 -4.37 -7.16 10.79
N TRP A 101 -5.10 -6.27 11.46
CA TRP A 101 -6.50 -6.48 11.80
C TRP A 101 -7.38 -5.61 10.90
N VAL A 102 -8.49 -6.17 10.43
CA VAL A 102 -9.52 -5.45 9.69
C VAL A 102 -10.81 -5.50 10.50
N VAL A 103 -11.39 -4.35 10.81
CA VAL A 103 -12.69 -4.25 11.50
C VAL A 103 -13.72 -3.69 10.53
N ASP A 104 -14.83 -4.39 10.41
CA ASP A 104 -15.91 -4.14 9.46
C ASP A 104 -17.20 -3.96 10.24
N ASP A 105 -17.64 -2.70 10.34
CA ASP A 105 -18.77 -2.36 11.19
C ASP A 105 -20.10 -2.87 10.63
N ARG A 106 -20.27 -2.72 9.31
CA ARG A 106 -21.41 -3.22 8.57
C ARG A 106 -21.61 -4.72 8.78
N ALA A 107 -20.54 -5.51 8.66
CA ALA A 107 -20.61 -6.96 8.82
C ALA A 107 -20.55 -7.42 10.29
N ARG A 108 -20.37 -6.49 11.25
CA ARG A 108 -20.14 -6.80 12.68
C ARG A 108 -18.99 -7.79 12.87
N ALA A 109 -17.92 -7.62 12.10
CA ALA A 109 -16.86 -8.61 11.99
C ALA A 109 -15.47 -8.01 12.18
N THR A 110 -14.60 -8.80 12.78
CA THR A 110 -13.19 -8.49 12.94
C THR A 110 -12.37 -9.64 12.34
N ARG A 111 -11.41 -9.31 11.48
CA ARG A 111 -10.59 -10.25 10.71
C ARG A 111 -9.11 -10.01 11.00
N LEU A 112 -8.31 -11.07 10.93
CA LEU A 112 -6.86 -11.05 11.14
C LEU A 112 -6.16 -11.60 9.90
N TYR A 113 -5.09 -10.93 9.50
CA TYR A 113 -4.21 -11.33 8.40
C TYR A 113 -2.77 -11.40 8.89
N LEU A 114 -2.08 -12.48 8.55
CA LEU A 114 -0.67 -12.68 8.85
C LEU A 114 0.20 -11.99 7.80
N VAL A 115 1.22 -11.26 8.26
CA VAL A 115 2.22 -10.57 7.45
C VAL A 115 3.57 -10.62 8.17
N ASP A 116 4.63 -10.16 7.53
CA ASP A 116 5.92 -10.03 8.23
C ASP A 116 5.88 -8.94 9.31
N ALA A 117 6.67 -9.14 10.36
CA ALA A 117 6.94 -8.08 11.34
C ALA A 117 7.62 -6.89 10.66
N LEU A 118 7.44 -5.69 11.22
CA LEU A 118 7.93 -4.42 10.65
C LEU A 118 9.41 -4.47 10.21
N GLY A 119 10.26 -5.18 10.96
CA GLY A 119 11.67 -5.39 10.64
C GLY A 119 12.40 -4.07 10.40
N SER A 120 13.11 -3.98 9.28
CA SER A 120 13.88 -2.80 8.88
C SER A 120 13.04 -1.62 8.36
N GLY A 121 11.71 -1.73 8.35
CA GLY A 121 10.78 -0.69 7.93
C GLY A 121 9.79 -1.16 6.85
N ARG A 122 8.62 -0.53 6.83
CA ARG A 122 7.47 -0.88 5.97
C ARG A 122 6.66 0.36 5.62
N VAL A 123 6.10 0.39 4.41
CA VAL A 123 5.03 1.33 4.05
C VAL A 123 3.74 0.57 3.85
N VAL A 124 2.62 1.18 4.24
CA VAL A 124 1.27 0.69 4.01
C VAL A 124 0.62 1.58 2.96
N SER A 125 0.02 0.97 1.95
CA SER A 125 -0.71 1.66 0.89
C SER A 125 -2.02 0.95 0.61
N PHE A 126 -3.00 1.72 0.15
CA PHE A 126 -4.31 1.24 -0.25
C PHE A 126 -4.52 1.58 -1.73
N SER A 127 -4.88 0.58 -2.51
CA SER A 127 -5.20 0.75 -3.92
C SER A 127 -6.01 -0.44 -4.40
N GLU A 128 -6.92 -0.22 -5.34
CA GLU A 128 -7.50 -1.31 -6.13
C GLU A 128 -6.36 -1.88 -7.01
N MET A 129 -6.02 -3.16 -6.84
CA MET A 129 -4.86 -3.84 -7.44
C MET A 129 -5.23 -5.08 -8.26
N ASN A 130 -6.49 -5.51 -8.24
CA ASN A 130 -6.91 -6.77 -8.84
C ASN A 130 -7.97 -6.62 -9.95
N GLY A 131 -8.46 -5.40 -10.20
CA GLY A 131 -9.52 -5.04 -11.14
C GLY A 131 -10.94 -5.17 -10.58
N VAL A 132 -11.10 -5.36 -9.28
CA VAL A 132 -12.37 -5.67 -8.60
C VAL A 132 -12.54 -4.71 -7.43
N ALA A 133 -13.76 -4.16 -7.26
CA ALA A 133 -14.05 -3.23 -6.17
C ALA A 133 -13.63 -3.77 -4.79
N GLY A 134 -13.11 -2.86 -3.97
CA GLY A 134 -12.40 -3.11 -2.71
C GLY A 134 -10.91 -2.80 -2.86
N ASN A 135 -10.38 -1.84 -2.10
CA ASN A 135 -8.93 -1.58 -2.15
C ASN A 135 -8.17 -2.72 -1.48
N GLU A 136 -7.11 -3.20 -2.12
CA GLU A 136 -6.12 -4.02 -1.44
C GLU A 136 -5.26 -3.20 -0.48
N VAL A 137 -4.76 -3.87 0.55
CA VAL A 137 -3.74 -3.32 1.46
C VAL A 137 -2.37 -3.86 1.06
N ALA A 138 -1.52 -3.01 0.50
CA ALA A 138 -0.14 -3.35 0.20
C ALA A 138 0.80 -2.92 1.34
N LEU A 139 1.59 -3.88 1.80
CA LEU A 139 2.62 -3.73 2.82
C LEU A 139 3.98 -3.97 2.18
N ILE A 140 4.73 -2.89 1.99
CA ILE A 140 5.98 -2.89 1.21
C ILE A 140 7.16 -2.73 2.16
N TYR A 141 8.00 -3.77 2.26
CA TYR A 141 9.08 -3.85 3.23
C TYR A 141 10.43 -3.48 2.61
N ASN A 142 11.32 -2.93 3.43
CA ASN A 142 12.67 -2.55 3.00
C ASN A 142 13.52 -3.76 2.58
N ASN A 143 13.24 -4.95 3.12
CA ASN A 143 13.93 -6.21 2.78
C ASN A 143 13.49 -6.82 1.44
N GLY A 144 12.55 -6.19 0.72
CA GLY A 144 12.10 -6.68 -0.59
C GLY A 144 10.82 -7.52 -0.55
N ASN A 145 10.30 -7.87 0.63
CA ASN A 145 9.00 -8.52 0.73
C ASN A 145 7.88 -7.51 0.45
N VAL A 146 6.84 -7.97 -0.24
CA VAL A 146 5.63 -7.20 -0.52
C VAL A 146 4.44 -8.10 -0.19
N TRP A 147 3.74 -7.78 0.89
CA TRP A 147 2.49 -8.46 1.24
C TRP A 147 1.31 -7.67 0.70
N VAL A 148 0.34 -8.35 0.11
CA VAL A 148 -0.92 -7.77 -0.34
C VAL A 148 -2.06 -8.48 0.37
N ILE A 149 -2.91 -7.74 1.06
CA ILE A 149 -4.12 -8.26 1.69
C ILE A 149 -5.30 -7.91 0.79
N ASN A 150 -6.06 -8.93 0.42
CA ASN A 150 -7.35 -8.82 -0.25
C ASN A 150 -8.42 -9.26 0.75
N ASP A 151 -9.06 -8.28 1.40
CA ASP A 151 -10.01 -8.54 2.47
C ASP A 151 -11.31 -9.17 1.94
N ARG A 152 -11.78 -8.69 0.78
CA ARG A 152 -12.90 -9.29 0.05
C ARG A 152 -12.74 -10.80 -0.16
N ALA A 153 -11.56 -11.22 -0.62
CA ALA A 153 -11.23 -12.62 -0.88
C ALA A 153 -10.69 -13.36 0.36
N ARG A 154 -10.55 -12.66 1.50
CA ARG A 154 -9.97 -13.19 2.76
C ARG A 154 -8.62 -13.85 2.58
N ARG A 155 -7.73 -13.22 1.80
CA ARG A 155 -6.43 -13.79 1.43
C ARG A 155 -5.30 -12.79 1.59
N THR A 156 -4.13 -13.31 1.92
CA THR A 156 -2.84 -12.62 1.79
C THR A 156 -2.01 -13.22 0.66
N SER A 157 -1.36 -12.38 -0.13
CA SER A 157 -0.39 -12.76 -1.17
C SER A 157 0.98 -12.19 -0.79
N LEU A 158 2.06 -12.96 -1.03
CA LEU A 158 3.44 -12.53 -0.80
C LEU A 158 4.20 -12.50 -2.13
N TYR A 159 4.87 -11.38 -2.38
CA TYR A 159 5.77 -11.18 -3.50
C TYR A 159 7.16 -10.80 -3.02
N HIS A 160 8.15 -11.02 -3.88
CA HIS A 160 9.52 -10.63 -3.65
C HIS A 160 10.02 -9.72 -4.75
N VAL A 161 10.68 -8.64 -4.35
CA VAL A 161 11.51 -7.76 -5.19
C VAL A 161 12.86 -7.58 -4.50
N PRO A 162 13.90 -7.07 -5.17
CA PRO A 162 15.17 -6.79 -4.52
C PRO A 162 15.02 -5.85 -3.31
N ALA A 163 15.81 -6.10 -2.27
CA ALA A 163 15.85 -5.25 -1.09
C ALA A 163 16.38 -3.85 -1.42
N ILE A 164 16.09 -2.87 -0.57
CA ILE A 164 16.81 -1.59 -0.64
C ILE A 164 18.28 -1.86 -0.28
N GLY A 165 19.23 -1.33 -1.03
CA GLY A 165 20.66 -1.59 -0.80
C GLY A 165 21.27 -2.74 -1.61
N SER A 166 20.49 -3.61 -2.24
CA SER A 166 21.03 -4.77 -2.98
C SER A 166 21.54 -4.43 -4.39
N GLY A 167 22.28 -3.33 -4.55
CA GLY A 167 22.71 -2.82 -5.86
C GLY A 167 23.08 -1.33 -5.92
N GLY A 168 23.00 -0.60 -4.80
CA GLY A 168 23.64 0.71 -4.64
C GLY A 168 22.77 1.96 -4.82
N GLY A 169 21.46 1.91 -4.55
CA GLY A 169 20.69 3.15 -4.52
C GLY A 169 19.20 3.06 -4.20
N PRO A 170 18.51 4.22 -4.24
CA PRO A 170 17.13 4.33 -3.82
C PRO A 170 16.19 3.46 -4.65
N ARG A 171 15.21 2.87 -3.97
CA ARG A 171 14.09 2.16 -4.59
C ARG A 171 12.95 3.15 -4.80
N TYR A 172 12.64 3.45 -6.05
CA TYR A 172 11.47 4.23 -6.43
C TYR A 172 10.25 3.33 -6.49
N VAL A 173 9.14 3.75 -5.90
CA VAL A 173 7.89 2.96 -5.87
C VAL A 173 6.76 3.79 -6.44
N ARG A 174 6.02 3.21 -7.38
CA ARG A 174 4.78 3.77 -7.93
C ARG A 174 3.71 2.69 -7.96
N ILE A 175 2.54 3.01 -7.45
CA ILE A 175 1.34 2.19 -7.62
C ILE A 175 0.50 2.91 -8.65
N ALA A 176 0.20 2.27 -9.76
CA ALA A 176 -0.57 2.82 -10.88
C ALA A 176 -1.01 1.71 -11.82
N GLU A 177 -1.86 2.04 -12.79
CA GLU A 177 -2.22 1.13 -13.88
C GLU A 177 -1.13 1.22 -14.97
N PHE A 178 -0.45 0.11 -15.26
CA PHE A 178 0.68 0.03 -16.19
C PHE A 178 0.44 -0.84 -17.42
N ASN A 179 -0.58 -1.69 -17.43
CA ASN A 179 -0.80 -2.71 -18.45
C ASN A 179 -2.09 -2.52 -19.29
N GLY A 180 -2.84 -1.44 -19.06
CA GLY A 180 -4.10 -1.13 -19.73
C GLY A 180 -5.32 -1.89 -19.18
N THR A 181 -5.17 -2.66 -18.10
CA THR A 181 -6.26 -3.45 -17.50
C THR A 181 -6.64 -2.86 -16.15
N ALA A 182 -7.91 -2.96 -15.75
CA ALA A 182 -8.33 -2.54 -14.41
C ALA A 182 -7.54 -3.29 -13.32
N GLY A 183 -7.21 -2.58 -12.23
CA GLY A 183 -6.27 -3.01 -11.20
C GLY A 183 -4.94 -2.27 -11.34
N ASN A 184 -4.50 -1.58 -10.28
CA ASN A 184 -3.17 -0.96 -10.28
C ASN A 184 -2.09 -2.01 -9.94
N GLU A 185 -0.97 -1.99 -10.66
CA GLU A 185 0.23 -2.72 -10.27
C GLU A 185 1.13 -1.86 -9.36
N ILE A 186 2.14 -2.51 -8.76
CA ILE A 186 3.20 -1.86 -8.00
C ILE A 186 4.50 -1.98 -8.78
N MET A 187 5.00 -0.86 -9.29
CA MET A 187 6.31 -0.78 -9.92
C MET A 187 7.38 -0.34 -8.92
N PHE A 188 8.47 -1.10 -8.89
CA PHE A 188 9.70 -0.83 -8.16
C PHE A 188 10.81 -0.57 -9.16
N SER A 189 11.43 0.61 -9.11
CA SER A 189 12.52 0.97 -10.03
C SER A 189 13.78 1.29 -9.26
N TYR A 190 14.90 0.80 -9.76
CA TYR A 190 16.20 0.88 -9.13
C TYR A 190 17.16 1.66 -10.02
N VAL A 191 18.15 2.30 -9.40
CA VAL A 191 19.12 3.16 -10.10
C VAL A 191 20.09 2.37 -10.98
N ASP A 192 20.15 1.05 -10.80
CA ASP A 192 21.01 0.12 -11.55
C ASP A 192 20.42 -0.30 -12.92
N GLY A 193 19.26 0.25 -13.29
CA GLY A 193 18.60 -0.09 -14.55
C GLY A 193 17.72 -1.34 -14.46
N THR A 194 17.33 -1.74 -13.25
CA THR A 194 16.32 -2.77 -13.06
C THR A 194 14.99 -2.17 -12.60
N SER A 195 13.89 -2.75 -13.07
CA SER A 195 12.55 -2.49 -12.54
C SER A 195 11.77 -3.78 -12.37
N TYR A 196 10.92 -3.83 -11.36
CA TYR A 196 10.04 -4.95 -11.07
C TYR A 196 8.60 -4.48 -10.97
N VAL A 197 7.66 -5.25 -11.54
CA VAL A 197 6.22 -4.96 -11.48
C VAL A 197 5.51 -6.11 -10.78
N VAL A 198 4.86 -5.80 -9.66
CA VAL A 198 3.99 -6.73 -8.94
C VAL A 198 2.55 -6.53 -9.38
N ASP A 199 1.91 -7.62 -9.78
CA ASP A 199 0.55 -7.67 -10.31
C ASP A 199 -0.27 -8.66 -9.46
N GLU A 200 -1.17 -8.15 -8.63
CA GLU A 200 -1.99 -8.97 -7.72
C GLU A 200 -3.02 -9.81 -8.48
N ARG A 201 -3.56 -9.27 -9.57
CA ARG A 201 -4.55 -9.97 -10.41
C ARG A 201 -3.97 -11.25 -10.99
N LEU A 202 -2.76 -11.18 -11.54
CA LEU A 202 -2.06 -12.33 -12.12
C LEU A 202 -1.22 -13.10 -11.11
N ARG A 203 -1.00 -12.53 -9.92
CA ARG A 203 -0.07 -13.02 -8.88
C ARG A 203 1.34 -13.24 -9.42
N THR A 204 1.86 -12.24 -10.12
CA THR A 204 3.21 -12.30 -10.71
C THR A 204 4.08 -11.12 -10.30
N THR A 205 5.38 -11.37 -10.20
CA THR A 205 6.41 -10.31 -10.27
C THR A 205 7.10 -10.41 -11.62
N ARG A 206 7.14 -9.31 -12.37
CA ARG A 206 7.85 -9.20 -13.66
C ARG A 206 9.10 -8.35 -13.49
N ALA A 207 10.14 -8.61 -14.27
CA ALA A 207 11.40 -7.86 -14.21
C ALA A 207 11.74 -7.24 -15.58
N TYR A 208 12.33 -6.05 -15.55
CA TYR A 208 12.76 -5.26 -16.70
C TYR A 208 14.21 -4.81 -16.49
N PHE A 209 15.00 -4.86 -17.56
CA PHE A 209 16.42 -4.49 -17.55
C PHE A 209 16.67 -3.47 -18.65
N TYR A 210 17.33 -2.37 -18.30
CA TYR A 210 17.55 -1.24 -19.20
C TYR A 210 18.74 -0.36 -18.80
N ILE A 211 19.16 0.51 -19.71
CA ILE A 211 20.19 1.51 -19.45
C ILE A 211 19.55 2.76 -18.84
N THR A 212 20.16 3.31 -17.79
CA THR A 212 19.71 4.55 -17.14
C THR A 212 20.90 5.33 -16.58
N SER A 213 20.73 6.64 -16.42
CA SER A 213 21.64 7.48 -15.63
C SER A 213 21.35 7.46 -14.12
N GLY A 214 20.46 6.56 -13.66
CA GLY A 214 20.13 6.38 -12.24
C GLY A 214 19.16 7.43 -11.66
N GLY A 215 18.50 8.20 -12.52
CA GLY A 215 17.50 9.19 -12.13
C GLY A 215 16.17 8.55 -11.71
N ALA A 216 15.34 9.34 -11.00
CA ALA A 216 13.95 8.94 -10.73
C ALA A 216 13.16 8.84 -12.05
N PRO A 217 12.33 7.80 -12.24
CA PRO A 217 11.44 7.75 -13.39
C PRO A 217 10.38 8.83 -13.35
N THR A 218 9.91 9.24 -14.52
CA THR A 218 8.60 9.88 -14.70
C THR A 218 7.60 8.86 -15.21
N TYR A 219 6.31 9.13 -15.02
CA TYR A 219 5.24 8.25 -15.46
C TYR A 219 4.24 9.04 -16.28
N ALA A 220 3.98 8.58 -17.50
CA ALA A 220 3.03 9.22 -18.40
C ALA A 220 2.51 8.19 -19.39
N ASN A 221 1.28 8.40 -19.87
CA ASN A 221 0.80 7.73 -21.07
C ASN A 221 1.35 8.49 -22.27
N VAL A 222 2.34 7.91 -22.95
CA VAL A 222 3.09 8.58 -24.04
C VAL A 222 2.74 8.09 -25.42
N ASP A 223 1.98 7.01 -25.55
CA ASP A 223 1.52 6.49 -26.85
C ASP A 223 0.00 6.47 -27.03
N GLY A 224 -0.75 6.98 -26.03
CA GLY A 224 -2.21 7.08 -26.07
C GLY A 224 -2.94 5.78 -25.81
N VAL A 225 -2.22 4.67 -25.54
CA VAL A 225 -2.82 3.39 -25.16
C VAL A 225 -2.97 3.35 -23.63
N ALA A 226 -3.99 2.66 -23.12
CA ALA A 226 -4.15 2.51 -21.67
C ALA A 226 -2.90 1.85 -21.01
N GLY A 227 -2.67 2.18 -19.74
CA GLY A 227 -1.44 1.89 -19.00
C GLY A 227 -0.43 3.03 -19.08
N LEU A 228 0.14 3.41 -17.93
CA LEU A 228 1.26 4.36 -17.88
C LEU A 228 2.56 3.68 -18.31
N GLU A 229 3.43 4.41 -19.01
CA GLU A 229 4.83 4.04 -19.18
C GLU A 229 5.69 4.63 -18.08
N ALA A 230 6.70 3.88 -17.65
CA ALA A 230 7.78 4.41 -16.82
C ALA A 230 8.93 4.88 -17.70
N ILE A 231 9.33 6.14 -17.56
CA ILE A 231 10.26 6.83 -18.44
C ILE A 231 11.54 7.15 -17.67
N PHE A 232 12.67 6.71 -18.19
CA PHE A 232 14.00 6.92 -17.63
C PHE A 232 14.87 7.67 -18.62
N ASN A 233 15.76 8.52 -18.11
CA ASN A 233 16.79 9.16 -18.94
C ASN A 233 18.08 8.34 -18.87
N TYR A 234 18.81 8.29 -19.98
CA TYR A 234 20.20 7.82 -20.05
C TYR A 234 21.02 8.77 -20.94
N THR A 235 22.34 8.58 -21.01
CA THR A 235 23.26 9.50 -21.72
C THR A 235 22.86 9.85 -23.15
N PHE A 236 22.23 8.92 -23.88
CA PHE A 236 21.93 9.08 -25.30
C PHE A 236 20.44 9.19 -25.61
N GLY A 237 19.55 9.27 -24.61
CA GLY A 237 18.11 9.35 -24.86
C GLY A 237 17.25 8.96 -23.67
N GLN A 238 16.09 8.38 -23.98
CA GLN A 238 15.12 7.90 -23.01
C GLN A 238 14.84 6.41 -23.17
N VAL A 239 14.49 5.78 -22.05
CA VAL A 239 13.97 4.41 -22.02
C VAL A 239 12.55 4.42 -21.47
N TRP A 240 11.65 3.73 -22.15
CA TRP A 240 10.27 3.54 -21.72
C TRP A 240 10.04 2.06 -21.37
N ILE A 241 9.56 1.79 -20.16
CA ILE A 241 9.03 0.49 -19.79
C ILE A 241 7.54 0.47 -20.11
N VAL A 242 7.13 -0.50 -20.92
CA VAL A 242 5.75 -0.71 -21.33
C VAL A 242 5.30 -2.08 -20.81
N ASP A 243 4.59 -2.11 -19.68
CA ASP A 243 4.25 -3.37 -19.01
C ASP A 243 3.22 -4.20 -19.79
N ARG A 244 2.25 -3.54 -20.46
CA ARG A 244 1.24 -4.22 -21.31
C ARG A 244 1.84 -5.20 -22.32
N THR A 245 2.93 -4.80 -22.98
CA THR A 245 3.65 -5.59 -24.00
C THR A 245 4.90 -6.25 -23.46
N ARG A 246 5.20 -6.06 -22.16
CA ARG A 246 6.40 -6.54 -21.49
C ARG A 246 7.68 -6.14 -22.21
N SER A 247 7.74 -4.90 -22.68
CA SER A 247 8.83 -4.41 -23.52
C SER A 247 9.54 -3.20 -22.92
N VAL A 248 10.81 -3.06 -23.29
CA VAL A 248 11.63 -1.89 -23.02
C VAL A 248 11.93 -1.22 -24.37
N LEU A 249 11.57 0.06 -24.51
CA LEU A 249 11.76 0.82 -25.74
C LEU A 249 12.82 1.91 -25.53
N TYR A 250 13.76 2.03 -26.46
CA TYR A 250 14.77 3.08 -26.47
C TYR A 250 14.36 4.16 -27.48
N ARG A 251 14.41 5.43 -27.05
CA ARG A 251 13.97 6.60 -27.80
C ARG A 251 15.02 7.70 -27.77
#